data_AF-A0A078AUA3-F1
#
_entry.id   AF-A0A078AUA3-F1
#
_cell.length_a   1.000
_cell.length_b   1.000
_cell.length_c   1.000
_cell.angle_alpha   90.00
_cell.angle_beta   90.00
_cell.angle_gamma   90.00
#
_symmetry.space_group_name_H-M   'P 1'
#
loop_
_entity.id
_entity.type
_entity.pdbx_description
1 polymer ?
#
loop_
_entity_poly.entity_id
_entity_poly.type
_entity_poly.pdbx_seq_one_letter_code
_entity_poly.pdbx_strand_id
1 'polypeptide(L)' 'MNLHLTNLWIFYYPIYLLGVYYSSVIAFWVTLVMGFIGSEWITLYQTNYTKYFDMIITNFLA' A
#
# COMPACT_ATOMS: atom_id res chain seq x y z
N MET A 1 -9.55 -8.68 10.39
CA MET A 1 -9.28 -8.09 11.72
C MET A 1 -8.76 -6.69 11.45
N ASN A 2 -9.56 -5.66 11.76
CA ASN A 2 -9.27 -4.27 11.47
C ASN A 2 -8.79 -3.60 12.77
N LEU A 3 -7.65 -2.90 12.76
CA LEU A 3 -6.98 -2.47 14.00
C LEU A 3 -7.54 -1.16 14.57
N HIS A 4 -8.39 -0.42 13.83
CA HIS A 4 -9.01 0.85 14.24
C HIS A 4 -8.06 1.76 15.04
N LEU A 5 -6.86 1.96 14.48
CA LEU A 5 -5.76 2.68 15.16
C LEU A 5 -5.97 4.20 15.19
N THR A 6 -7.04 4.67 14.54
CA THR A 6 -7.50 6.06 14.55
C THR A 6 -7.69 6.62 15.96
N ASN A 7 -8.03 5.78 16.94
CA ASN A 7 -8.15 6.17 18.35
C ASN A 7 -6.80 6.33 19.08
N LEU A 8 -5.69 5.82 18.53
CA LEU A 8 -4.32 5.97 19.05
C LEU A 8 -3.55 7.07 18.29
N TRP A 9 -4.11 8.27 18.26
CA TRP A 9 -3.65 9.43 17.48
C TRP A 9 -2.13 9.70 17.48
N ILE A 10 -1.43 9.52 18.61
CA ILE A 10 0.02 9.71 18.72
C ILE A 10 0.82 8.67 17.92
N PHE A 11 0.34 7.44 17.85
CA PHE A 11 0.99 6.34 17.13
C PHE A 11 0.43 6.14 15.72
N TYR A 12 -0.75 6.70 15.45
CA TYR A 12 -1.42 6.58 14.17
C TYR A 12 -0.57 7.14 13.03
N TYR A 13 0.02 8.33 13.18
CA TYR A 13 0.80 8.94 12.10
C TYR A 13 2.07 8.14 11.71
N PRO A 14 2.92 7.70 12.65
CA PRO A 14 4.03 6.79 12.34
C PRO A 14 3.58 5.46 11.70
N ILE A 15 2.50 4.86 12.19
CA ILE A 15 1.97 3.59 11.64
C ILE A 15 1.39 3.80 10.23
N TYR A 16 0.70 4.92 10.00
CA TYR A 16 0.21 5.32 8.70
C TYR A 16 1.37 5.48 7.70
N LEU A 17 2.43 6.19 8.09
CA LEU A 17 3.63 6.35 7.25
C LEU A 17 4.27 5.00 6.92
N LEU A 18 4.37 4.09 7.89
CA LEU A 18 4.83 2.72 7.65
C LEU A 18 3.91 1.97 6.67
N GLY A 19 2.59 2.09 6.83
CA GLY A 19 1.62 1.49 5.91
C GLY A 19 1.76 2.00 4.47
N VAL A 20 1.98 3.30 4.30
CA VAL A 20 2.24 3.92 2.99
C VAL A 20 3.55 3.41 2.38
N TYR A 21 4.61 3.31 3.20
CA TYR A 21 5.89 2.76 2.77
C TYR A 21 5.75 1.32 2.28
N TYR A 22 5.10 0.45 3.07
CA TYR A 22 4.89 -0.95 2.68
C TYR A 22 4.02 -1.06 1.42
N SER A 23 2.96 -0.26 1.30
CA SER A 23 2.11 -0.24 0.10
C SER A 23 2.92 0.08 -1.15
N SER A 24 3.81 1.08 -1.05
CA SER A 24 4.70 1.51 -2.14
C SER A 24 5.73 0.42 -2.52
N VAL A 25 6.39 -0.18 -1.52
CA VAL A 25 7.40 -1.22 -1.73
C VAL A 25 6.78 -2.46 -2.36
N ILE A 26 5.63 -2.91 -1.86
CA ILE A 26 4.95 -4.09 -2.41
C ILE A 26 4.49 -3.81 -3.84
N ALA A 27 3.86 -2.67 -4.10
CA ALA A 27 3.42 -2.29 -5.43
C ALA A 27 4.59 -2.23 -6.42
N PHE A 28 5.74 -1.68 -6.00
CA PHE A 28 6.95 -1.65 -6.81
C PHE A 28 7.41 -3.05 -7.20
N TRP A 29 7.56 -3.97 -6.24
CA TRP A 29 8.04 -5.33 -6.53
C TRP A 29 7.06 -6.14 -7.36
N VAL A 30 5.75 -6.03 -7.09
CA VAL A 30 4.71 -6.72 -7.86
C VAL A 30 4.71 -6.23 -9.30
N THR A 31 4.74 -4.92 -9.50
CA THR A 31 4.82 -4.33 -10.83
C THR A 31 6.13 -4.63 -11.53
N LEU A 32 7.25 -4.68 -10.81
CA LEU A 32 8.54 -5.06 -11.37
C LEU A 32 8.50 -6.48 -11.92
N VAL A 33 7.94 -7.44 -11.17
CA VAL A 33 7.76 -8.83 -11.62
C VAL A 33 6.79 -8.92 -12.81
N MET A 34 5.65 -8.23 -12.75
CA MET A 34 4.64 -8.23 -13.83
C MET A 34 5.14 -7.52 -15.10
N GLY A 35 5.95 -6.48 -14.92
CA GLY A 35 6.51 -5.65 -15.97
C GLY A 35 7.60 -6.31 -16.81
N PHE A 36 8.21 -7.39 -16.31
CA PHE A 36 9.02 -8.27 -17.15
C PHE A 36 8.18 -9.01 -18.21
N ILE A 37 6.85 -9.07 -18.03
CA ILE A 37 5.91 -9.79 -18.90
C ILE A 37 5.12 -8.84 -19.80
N GLY A 38 4.90 -7.58 -19.39
CA GLY A 38 4.10 -6.60 -20.13
C GLY A 38 4.70 -5.19 -20.16
N SER A 39 4.55 -4.47 -21.28
CA SER A 39 5.14 -3.15 -21.52
C SER A 39 4.48 -1.98 -20.78
N GLU A 40 3.47 -2.22 -19.93
CA GLU A 40 2.66 -1.16 -19.29
C GLU A 40 3.00 -0.95 -17.81
N TRP A 41 4.29 -0.77 -17.54
CA TRP A 41 4.84 -0.70 -16.18
C TRP A 41 4.21 0.39 -15.30
N ILE A 42 3.99 1.58 -15.88
CA ILE A 42 3.50 2.76 -15.13
C ILE A 42 2.04 2.55 -14.69
N THR A 43 1.18 2.10 -15.59
CA THR A 43 -0.24 1.85 -15.31
C THR A 43 -0.37 0.73 -14.27
N LEU A 44 0.39 -0.36 -14.43
CA LEU A 44 0.44 -1.47 -13.47
C LEU A 44 0.88 -1.02 -12.08
N TYR A 45 1.88 -0.14 -11.98
CA TYR A 45 2.31 0.43 -10.71
C TYR A 45 1.18 1.17 -10.01
N GLN A 46 0.47 2.06 -10.72
CA GLN A 46 -0.62 2.82 -10.13
C GLN A 46 -1.77 1.91 -9.65
N THR A 47 -2.15 0.91 -10.46
CA THR A 47 -3.20 -0.05 -10.09
C THR A 47 -2.81 -0.86 -8.85
N ASN A 48 -1.57 -1.38 -8.81
CA ASN A 48 -1.09 -2.16 -7.67
C ASN A 48 -0.94 -1.30 -6.42
N TYR A 49 -0.45 -0.07 -6.55
CA TYR A 49 -0.33 0.87 -5.43
C TYR A 49 -1.69 1.13 -4.78
N THR A 50 -2.71 1.49 -5.55
CA THR A 50 -4.06 1.75 -5.02
C THR A 50 -4.62 0.51 -4.32
N LYS A 51 -4.46 -0.67 -4.91
CA LYS A 51 -4.91 -1.94 -4.31
C LYS A 51 -4.28 -2.20 -2.93
N TYR A 52 -2.96 -2.02 -2.81
CA TYR A 52 -2.27 -2.28 -1.55
C TYR A 52 -2.50 -1.16 -0.52
N PHE A 53 -2.63 0.08 -0.99
CA PHE A 53 -3.01 1.21 -0.14
C PHE A 53 -4.39 0.97 0.48
N ASP A 54 -5.39 0.59 -0.30
CA ASP A 54 -6.73 0.31 0.23
C ASP A 54 -6.72 -0.87 1.19
N MET A 55 -5.93 -1.91 0.89
CA MET A 55 -5.81 -3.06 1.77
C MET A 55 -5.17 -2.72 3.12
N ILE A 56 -4.09 -1.94 3.13
CA ILE A 56 -3.29 -1.68 4.34
C ILE A 56 -3.83 -0.46 5.09
N ILE A 57 -4.07 0.65 4.40
CA ILE A 57 -4.54 1.88 5.04
C ILE A 57 -6.04 1.79 5.31
N THR A 58 -6.84 1.58 4.26
CA THR A 58 -8.31 1.69 4.35
C THR A 58 -8.97 0.52 5.06
N ASN A 59 -8.46 -0.71 4.91
CA ASN A 59 -9.10 -1.91 5.45
C ASN A 59 -8.44 -2.49 6.70
N PHE A 60 -7.23 -2.06 7.05
CA PHE A 60 -6.48 -2.61 8.17
C PHE A 60 -6.11 -1.57 9.24
N LEU A 61 -5.83 -0.32 8.85
CA LEU A 61 -5.48 0.76 9.77
C LEU A 61 -6.65 1.68 10.13
N ALA A 62 -7.58 1.91 9.20
CA ALA A 62 -8.77 2.75 9.41
C ALA A 62 -9.76 2.11 10.39
#